data_AF-A0A952NTA3-F1
#
_entry.id   AF-A0A952NTA3-F1
#
_cell.length_a   1.000
_cell.length_b   1.000
_cell.length_c   1.000
_cell.angle_alpha   90.00
_cell.angle_beta   90.00
_cell.angle_gamma   90.00
#
_symmetry.space_group_name_H-M   'P 1'
#
loop_
_entity.id
_entity.type
_entity.pdbx_description
1 polymer ?
#
loop_
_entity_poly.entity_id
_entity_poly.type
_entity_poly.pdbx_seq_one_letter_code
_entity_poly.pdbx_strand_id
1 'polypeptide(L)'
;MRDLIAALGYPIEPKADGGYAVSVETLTTVAAELSELVDVSPPWGWRYMHGVINGKTKASAKLAQAIFAWGAVVDGSPALLANTQDVVVRAHPGQLHPGSVVLASSRRCPACRVAFVPTVPWQRYCRPQCRMAGGSDGAADA
;
A
#
# COMPACT_ATOMS: atom_id res chain seq x y z
N MET A 1 2.20 -6.52 17.16
CA MET A 1 0.80 -6.06 17.35
C MET A 1 0.51 -5.68 18.80
N ARG A 2 0.76 -6.57 19.78
CA ARG A 2 0.65 -6.23 21.21
C ARG A 2 1.41 -4.95 21.56
N ASP A 3 2.69 -4.90 21.19
CA ASP A 3 3.56 -3.76 21.54
C ASP A 3 3.14 -2.48 20.80
N LEU A 4 2.48 -2.59 19.63
CA LEU A 4 1.92 -1.44 18.90
C LEU A 4 0.73 -0.83 19.63
N ILE A 5 -0.21 -1.65 20.12
CA ILE A 5 -1.38 -1.15 20.87
C ILE A 5 -0.94 -0.52 22.19
N ALA A 6 0.06 -1.10 22.86
CA ALA A 6 0.64 -0.51 24.06
C ALA A 6 1.38 0.81 23.76
N ALA A 7 2.13 0.88 22.66
CA ALA A 7 2.81 2.10 22.21
C ALA A 7 1.82 3.24 21.84
N LEU A 8 0.61 2.88 21.39
CA LEU A 8 -0.50 3.81 21.17
C LEU A 8 -1.15 4.32 22.46
N GLY A 9 -0.70 3.86 23.64
CA GLY A 9 -1.26 4.26 24.93
C GLY A 9 -2.58 3.57 25.28
N TYR A 10 -3.00 2.56 24.51
CA TYR A 10 -4.21 1.83 24.83
C TYR A 10 -3.96 0.74 25.87
N PRO A 11 -4.92 0.51 26.78
CA PRO A 11 -4.78 -0.52 27.81
C PRO A 11 -4.79 -1.92 27.17
N ILE A 12 -3.79 -2.73 27.55
CA ILE A 12 -3.71 -4.16 27.30
C ILE A 12 -3.58 -4.87 28.63
N GLU A 13 -4.47 -5.81 28.90
CA GLU A 13 -4.41 -6.63 30.11
C GLU A 13 -4.02 -8.07 29.74
N PRO A 14 -2.99 -8.67 30.37
CA PRO A 14 -2.69 -10.08 30.17
C PRO A 14 -3.78 -10.95 30.79
N LYS A 15 -4.11 -12.05 30.14
CA LYS A 15 -5.05 -13.06 30.63
C LYS A 15 -4.30 -14.26 31.20
N ALA A 16 -4.96 -14.98 32.11
CA ALA A 16 -4.40 -16.20 32.73
C ALA A 16 -4.10 -17.32 31.72
N ASP A 17 -4.74 -17.31 30.55
CA ASP A 17 -4.53 -18.27 29.45
C ASP A 17 -3.34 -17.92 28.54
N GLY A 18 -2.57 -16.88 28.89
CA GLY A 18 -1.46 -16.37 28.07
C GLY A 18 -1.91 -15.46 26.92
N GLY A 19 -3.21 -15.17 26.79
CA GLY A 19 -3.75 -14.20 25.85
C GLY A 19 -3.71 -12.76 26.38
N TYR A 20 -4.31 -11.85 25.61
CA TYR A 20 -4.47 -10.43 25.94
C TYR A 20 -5.93 -10.01 25.85
N ALA A 21 -6.37 -9.17 26.77
CA ALA A 21 -7.64 -8.46 26.71
C ALA A 21 -7.40 -7.05 26.18
N VAL A 22 -8.13 -6.70 25.13
CA VAL A 22 -8.20 -5.35 24.55
C VAL A 22 -9.66 -5.05 24.29
N SER A 23 -10.11 -3.82 24.57
CA SER A 23 -11.50 -3.45 24.34
C SER A 23 -11.86 -3.58 22.84
N VAL A 24 -13.11 -3.92 22.56
CA VAL A 24 -13.61 -4.01 21.17
C VAL A 24 -13.51 -2.67 20.46
N GLU A 25 -13.76 -1.58 21.19
CA GLU A 25 -13.63 -0.21 20.69
C GLU A 25 -12.20 0.09 20.23
N THR A 26 -11.21 -0.12 21.11
CA THR A 26 -9.78 0.06 20.79
C THR A 26 -9.38 -0.77 19.57
N LEU A 27 -9.77 -2.05 19.51
CA LEU A 27 -9.44 -2.89 18.36
C LEU A 27 -10.10 -2.43 17.07
N THR A 28 -11.30 -1.85 17.15
CA THR A 28 -12.01 -1.31 15.98
C THR A 28 -11.32 -0.04 15.48
N THR A 29 -10.94 0.86 16.37
CA THR A 29 -10.19 2.09 16.03
C THR A 29 -8.85 1.75 15.39
N VAL A 30 -8.04 0.91 16.03
CA VAL A 30 -6.73 0.49 15.50
C VAL A 30 -6.90 -0.23 14.15
N ALA A 31 -7.95 -1.03 13.98
CA ALA A 31 -8.20 -1.68 12.71
C ALA A 31 -8.52 -0.67 11.59
N ALA A 32 -9.31 0.36 11.89
CA ALA A 32 -9.66 1.40 10.93
C ALA A 32 -8.42 2.21 10.51
N GLU A 33 -7.63 2.69 11.48
CA GLU A 33 -6.40 3.45 11.22
C GLU A 33 -5.39 2.65 10.38
N LEU A 34 -5.14 1.39 10.77
CA LEU A 34 -4.24 0.54 10.00
C LEU A 34 -4.79 0.23 8.60
N SER A 35 -6.10 0.09 8.44
CA SER A 35 -6.71 -0.17 7.13
C SER A 35 -6.57 1.04 6.20
N GLU A 36 -6.73 2.25 6.75
CA GLU A 36 -6.55 3.52 6.03
C GLU A 36 -5.11 3.69 5.53
N LEU A 37 -4.11 3.36 6.35
CA LEU A 37 -2.69 3.47 5.97
C LEU A 37 -2.29 2.64 4.75
N VAL A 38 -3.07 1.63 4.37
CA VAL A 38 -2.77 0.73 3.25
C VAL A 38 -3.95 0.52 2.29
N ASP A 39 -4.89 1.46 2.28
CA ASP A 39 -6.06 1.47 1.39
C ASP A 39 -6.84 0.13 1.38
N VAL A 40 -7.08 -0.45 2.56
CA VAL A 40 -7.87 -1.68 2.71
C VAL A 40 -9.34 -1.34 2.94
N SER A 41 -10.18 -1.78 2.00
CA SER A 41 -11.65 -1.67 2.09
C SER A 41 -12.32 -3.01 1.72
N PRO A 42 -13.20 -3.57 2.59
CA PRO A 42 -13.61 -3.03 3.89
C PRO A 42 -12.48 -3.09 4.94
N PRO A 43 -12.51 -2.24 5.99
CA PRO A 43 -11.52 -2.29 7.07
C PRO A 43 -11.49 -3.64 7.76
N TRP A 44 -10.36 -3.96 8.39
CA TRP A 44 -10.26 -5.16 9.22
C TRP A 44 -11.26 -5.10 10.39
N GLY A 45 -11.87 -6.24 10.72
CA GLY A 45 -12.77 -6.34 11.87
C GLY A 45 -12.02 -6.61 13.19
N TRP A 46 -12.59 -6.17 14.31
CA TRP A 46 -12.01 -6.39 15.65
C TRP A 46 -11.72 -7.86 15.95
N ARG A 47 -12.55 -8.80 15.46
CA ARG A 47 -12.36 -10.26 15.66
C ARG A 47 -11.06 -10.75 15.02
N TYR A 48 -10.77 -10.27 13.81
CA TYR A 48 -9.53 -10.59 13.11
C TYR A 48 -8.34 -10.04 13.88
N MET A 49 -8.39 -8.77 14.29
CA MET A 49 -7.32 -8.15 15.09
C MET A 49 -7.08 -8.89 16.40
N HIS A 50 -8.14 -9.24 17.13
CA HIS A 50 -8.07 -10.02 18.36
C HIS A 50 -7.44 -11.41 18.12
N GLY A 51 -7.78 -12.07 17.01
CA GLY A 51 -7.17 -13.34 16.61
C GLY A 51 -5.67 -13.22 16.35
N VAL A 52 -5.25 -12.15 15.67
CA VAL A 52 -3.83 -11.86 15.39
C VAL A 52 -3.05 -11.56 16.68
N ILE A 53 -3.61 -10.73 17.58
CA ILE A 53 -2.96 -10.38 18.86
C ILE A 53 -2.72 -11.61 19.73
N ASN A 54 -3.68 -12.53 19.75
CA ASN A 54 -3.60 -13.75 20.55
C ASN A 54 -2.90 -14.91 19.81
N GLY A 55 -2.29 -14.67 18.65
CA GLY A 55 -1.60 -15.70 17.86
C GLY A 55 -2.50 -16.79 17.28
N LYS A 56 -3.83 -16.65 17.35
CA LYS A 56 -4.80 -17.61 16.79
C LYS A 56 -4.96 -17.47 15.28
N THR A 57 -4.67 -16.29 14.76
CA THR A 57 -4.74 -15.97 13.33
C THR A 57 -3.41 -15.41 12.86
N LYS A 58 -2.88 -15.91 11.73
CA LYS A 58 -1.68 -15.34 11.13
C LYS A 58 -1.99 -13.98 10.51
N ALA A 59 -1.14 -12.98 10.78
CA ALA A 59 -1.26 -11.67 10.15
C ALA A 59 -1.08 -11.75 8.63
N SER A 60 -1.96 -11.10 7.88
CA SER A 60 -1.81 -10.95 6.43
C SER A 60 -0.61 -10.06 6.08
N ALA A 61 -0.09 -10.20 4.86
CA ALA A 61 1.01 -9.36 4.37
C ALA A 61 0.64 -7.87 4.39
N LYS A 62 -0.61 -7.52 4.03
CA LYS A 62 -1.11 -6.14 4.13
C LYS A 62 -1.18 -5.61 5.56
N LEU A 63 -1.58 -6.44 6.53
CA LEU A 63 -1.57 -6.01 7.93
C LEU A 63 -0.13 -5.78 8.42
N ALA A 64 0.81 -6.66 8.05
CA ALA A 64 2.21 -6.46 8.37
C ALA A 64 2.74 -5.15 7.76
N GLN A 65 2.41 -4.88 6.49
CA GLN A 65 2.73 -3.62 5.82
C GLN A 65 2.16 -2.40 6.57
N ALA A 66 0.89 -2.46 6.98
CA ALA A 66 0.26 -1.37 7.74
C ALA A 66 0.96 -1.10 9.08
N ILE A 67 1.39 -2.15 9.77
CA ILE A 67 2.15 -2.03 11.03
C ILE A 67 3.51 -1.36 10.79
N PHE A 68 4.21 -1.72 9.71
CA PHE A 68 5.47 -1.05 9.35
C PHE A 68 5.27 0.40 8.93
N ALA A 69 4.23 0.68 8.14
CA ALA A 69 3.88 2.04 7.74
C ALA A 69 3.56 2.91 8.95
N TRP A 70 2.85 2.37 9.93
CA TRP A 70 2.57 3.05 11.18
C TRP A 70 3.85 3.33 11.98
N GLY A 71 4.76 2.36 12.10
CA GLY A 71 6.05 2.56 12.78
C GLY A 71 6.85 3.71 12.16
N ALA A 72 6.88 3.79 10.83
CA ALA A 72 7.52 4.89 10.12
C ALA A 72 6.87 6.24 10.42
N VAL A 73 5.54 6.31 10.53
CA VAL A 73 4.82 7.54 10.93
C VAL A 73 5.21 7.99 12.34
N VAL A 74 5.34 7.05 13.28
CA VAL A 74 5.82 7.34 14.64
C VAL A 74 7.25 7.87 14.63
N ASP A 75 8.10 7.36 13.73
CA ASP A 75 9.47 7.85 13.52
C ASP A 75 9.54 9.18 12.73
N GLY A 76 8.39 9.83 12.46
CA GLY A 76 8.30 11.10 11.74
C GLY A 76 8.45 10.97 10.22
N SER A 77 8.50 9.76 9.69
CA SER A 77 8.52 9.51 8.25
C SER A 77 7.10 9.50 7.68
N PRO A 78 6.82 10.16 6.54
CA PRO A 78 5.51 10.09 5.91
C PRO A 78 5.10 8.63 5.60
N ALA A 79 3.86 8.26 5.93
CA ALA A 79 3.29 6.93 5.66
C ALA A 79 3.45 6.51 4.19
N LEU A 80 3.34 7.48 3.28
CA LEU A 80 3.52 7.29 1.85
C LEU A 80 4.89 6.68 1.53
N LEU A 81 5.97 7.16 2.17
CA LEU A 81 7.32 6.63 1.92
C LEU A 81 7.47 5.20 2.42
N ALA A 82 6.90 4.89 3.58
CA ALA A 82 6.96 3.56 4.17
C ALA A 82 6.24 2.48 3.34
N ASN A 83 5.27 2.90 2.52
CA ASN A 83 4.54 2.05 1.60
C ASN A 83 5.08 2.07 0.17
N THR A 84 6.22 2.73 -0.06
CA THR A 84 6.89 2.74 -1.36
C THR A 84 8.13 1.87 -1.35
N GLN A 85 8.55 1.43 -2.54
CA GLN A 85 9.80 0.71 -2.74
C GLN A 85 10.69 1.53 -3.68
N ASP A 86 11.99 1.48 -3.45
CA ASP A 86 12.95 2.12 -4.35
C ASP A 86 12.94 1.41 -5.72
N VAL A 87 12.75 2.20 -6.77
CA VAL A 87 12.82 1.75 -8.16
C VAL A 87 13.62 2.73 -8.99
N VAL A 88 14.39 2.22 -9.95
CA VAL A 88 15.14 3.07 -10.87
C VAL A 88 14.20 3.61 -11.95
N VAL A 89 13.84 4.88 -11.85
CA VAL A 89 13.05 5.60 -12.86
C VAL A 89 13.98 6.48 -13.70
N ARG A 90 13.91 6.34 -15.03
CA ARG A 90 14.57 7.25 -15.96
C ARG A 90 13.57 8.32 -16.39
N ALA A 91 13.88 9.58 -16.13
CA ALA A 91 13.06 10.72 -16.50
C ALA A 91 13.91 11.77 -17.24
N HIS A 92 13.26 12.66 -17.98
CA HIS A 92 13.96 13.79 -18.60
C HIS A 92 14.50 14.74 -17.52
N PRO A 93 15.61 15.46 -17.79
CA PRO A 93 16.14 16.46 -16.86
C PRO A 93 15.05 17.44 -16.41
N GLY A 94 14.92 17.65 -15.09
CA GLY A 94 13.92 18.54 -14.48
C GLY A 94 12.51 17.95 -14.31
N GLN A 95 12.24 16.76 -14.84
CA GLN A 95 10.90 16.14 -14.74
C GLN A 95 10.63 15.50 -13.37
N LEU A 96 11.68 15.01 -12.69
CA LEU A 96 11.61 14.46 -11.34
C LEU A 96 12.75 15.05 -10.50
N HIS A 97 12.42 15.42 -9.25
CA HIS A 97 13.43 15.74 -8.25
C HIS A 97 13.96 14.47 -7.58
N PRO A 98 15.22 14.44 -7.11
CA PRO A 98 15.70 13.34 -6.25
C PRO A 98 14.74 13.12 -5.06
N GLY A 99 14.40 11.86 -4.78
CA GLY A 99 13.46 11.49 -3.71
C GLY A 99 11.97 11.65 -4.06
N SER A 100 11.62 11.95 -5.31
CA SER A 100 10.22 12.06 -5.73
C SER A 100 9.49 10.71 -5.63
N VAL A 101 8.24 10.74 -5.13
CA VAL A 101 7.35 9.57 -5.09
C VAL A 101 6.49 9.50 -6.34
N VAL A 102 6.49 8.34 -7.01
CA VAL A 102 5.61 8.08 -8.16
C VAL A 102 4.28 7.51 -7.68
N LEU A 103 3.21 8.30 -7.80
CA LEU A 103 1.86 7.91 -7.35
C LEU A 103 1.06 7.11 -8.38
N ALA A 104 1.48 7.13 -9.64
CA ALA A 104 0.77 6.46 -10.72
C ALA A 104 1.33 5.05 -10.98
N SER A 105 0.44 4.08 -11.17
CA SER A 105 0.83 2.72 -11.56
C SER A 105 1.50 2.71 -12.94
N SER A 106 2.68 2.09 -13.01
CA SER A 106 3.34 1.86 -14.31
C SER A 106 2.48 0.95 -15.20
N ARG A 107 2.57 1.16 -16.51
CA ARG A 107 1.88 0.37 -17.54
C ARG A 107 2.89 -0.10 -18.58
N ARG A 108 2.61 -1.23 -19.24
CA ARG A 108 3.37 -1.65 -20.42
C ARG A 108 2.75 -1.06 -21.67
N CYS A 109 3.54 -0.36 -22.47
CA CYS A 109 3.11 0.12 -23.79
C CYS A 109 2.79 -1.08 -24.70
N PRO A 110 1.60 -1.16 -25.32
CA PRO A 110 1.25 -2.29 -26.19
C PRO A 110 2.17 -2.44 -27.40
N ALA A 111 2.61 -1.32 -28.00
CA ALA A 111 3.39 -1.35 -29.24
C ALA A 111 4.88 -1.62 -29.03
N CYS A 112 5.51 -1.01 -28.01
CA CYS A 112 6.97 -1.12 -27.80
C CYS A 112 7.38 -1.84 -26.51
N ARG A 113 6.42 -2.37 -25.74
CA ARG A 113 6.62 -3.12 -24.48
C ARG A 113 7.30 -2.37 -23.33
N VAL A 114 7.80 -1.15 -23.54
CA VAL A 114 8.41 -0.30 -22.50
C VAL A 114 7.41 -0.07 -21.36
N ALA A 115 7.88 -0.25 -20.12
CA ALA A 115 7.15 0.15 -18.92
C ALA A 115 7.26 1.67 -18.75
N PHE A 116 6.12 2.34 -18.58
CA PHE A 116 6.07 3.80 -18.41
C PHE A 116 5.01 4.20 -17.39
N VAL A 117 5.18 5.37 -16.79
CA VAL A 117 4.20 5.97 -15.89
C VAL A 117 3.31 6.89 -16.73
N PRO A 118 1.98 6.66 -16.81
CA PRO A 118 1.11 7.51 -17.61
C PRO A 118 0.96 8.91 -16.99
N THR A 119 0.93 9.95 -17.82
CA THR A 119 0.69 11.34 -17.38
C THR A 119 -0.80 11.63 -17.17
N VAL A 120 -1.68 10.85 -17.81
CA VAL A 120 -3.14 10.92 -17.66
C VAL A 120 -3.75 9.53 -17.55
N PRO A 121 -4.87 9.32 -16.82
CA PRO A 121 -5.44 8.00 -16.55
C PRO A 121 -5.76 7.16 -17.79
N TRP A 122 -6.14 7.80 -18.90
CA TRP A 122 -6.49 7.13 -20.17
C TRP A 122 -5.29 6.89 -21.11
N GLN A 123 -4.06 7.26 -20.71
CA GLN A 123 -2.88 7.05 -21.57
C GLN A 123 -2.53 5.56 -21.66
N ARG A 124 -2.69 4.98 -22.87
CA ARG A 124 -2.37 3.57 -23.16
C ARG A 124 -0.98 3.36 -23.78
N TYR A 125 -0.46 4.37 -24.48
CA TYR A 125 0.82 4.30 -25.20
C TYR A 125 1.84 5.28 -24.62
N CYS A 126 3.11 4.89 -24.58
CA CYS A 126 4.16 5.72 -24.00
C CYS A 126 4.49 6.97 -24.85
N ARG A 127 4.18 6.93 -26.16
CA ARG A 127 4.41 8.05 -27.09
C ARG A 127 3.41 8.03 -28.25
N PRO A 128 3.16 9.19 -28.92
CA PRO A 128 2.23 9.28 -30.05
C PRO A 128 2.53 8.29 -31.20
N GLN A 129 3.81 8.06 -31.51
CA GLN A 129 4.21 7.13 -32.57
C GLN A 129 3.77 5.69 -32.28
N CYS A 130 3.80 5.27 -31.00
CA CYS A 130 3.30 3.96 -30.59
C CYS A 130 1.78 3.86 -30.68
N ARG A 131 1.05 4.96 -30.53
CA ARG A 131 -0.40 4.99 -30.74
C ARG A 131 -0.75 4.77 -32.21
N MET A 132 0.03 5.36 -33.13
CA MET A 132 -0.16 5.18 -34.58
C MET A 132 0.18 3.75 -35.00
N ALA A 133 1.31 3.21 -34.54
CA ALA A 133 1.72 1.83 -34.82
C ALA A 133 0.80 0.78 -34.20
N GLY A 134 0.25 1.02 -33.00
CA GLY A 134 -0.70 0.09 -32.37
C GLY A 134 -2.11 0.12 -32.97
N GLY A 135 -2.39 1.05 -33.90
CA GLY A 135 -3.65 1.11 -34.65
C GLY A 135 -3.64 0.29 -35.94
N SER A 136 -2.47 -0.13 -36.45
CA SER A 136 -2.36 -0.91 -37.69
C SER A 136 -2.59 -2.41 -37.52
N ASP A 137 -2.49 -2.94 -36.29
CA ASP A 137 -2.70 -4.38 -36.01
C ASP A 137 -4.19 -4.77 -35.97
N GLY A 138 -5.12 -3.85 -36.23
CA GLY A 138 -6.57 -4.09 -36.28
C GLY A 138 -7.18 -4.00 -37.69
N ALA A 139 -6.37 -3.82 -38.74
CA ALA A 139 -6.85 -3.63 -40.12
C ALA A 139 -6.44 -4.77 -41.09
N ALA A 140 -5.86 -5.87 -40.59
CA ALA A 140 -5.43 -7.00 -41.41
C ALA A 140 -6.36 -8.23 -41.37
N ASP A 141 -7.46 -8.18 -40.60
CA ASP A 141 -8.45 -9.26 -40.50
C ASP A 141 -9.88 -8.76 -40.79
N ALA A 142 -10.10 -8.16 -41.96
CA ALA A 142 -11.43 -7.89 -42.51
C ALA A 142 -11.44 -8.11 -44.02
#